data_AF-A0A3B0T0C3-F1
#
_entry.id   AF-A0A3B0T0C3-F1
#
_cell.length_a   1.000
_cell.length_b   1.000
_cell.length_c   1.000
_cell.angle_alpha   90.00
_cell.angle_beta   90.00
_cell.angle_gamma   90.00
#
_symmetry.space_group_name_H-M   'P 1'
#
loop_
_entity.id
_entity.type
_entity.pdbx_description
1 polymer ?
#
loop_
_entity_poly.entity_id
_entity_poly.type
_entity_poly.pdbx_seq_one_letter_code
_entity_poly.pdbx_strand_id
1 'polypeptide(L)'
;MPLVQPLDPDHSPETEKLAEFFNETLGFCPNSVLTMQHRPAISEAFINLNKAVMVNEGRVTSALKRMIAWVSSNATGCRYCQAHAIRAAERYGAEQEQLDNIWVPHPPCFFRSGTCCP
;
A
#
# COMPACT_ATOMS: atom_id res chain seq x y z
N MET A 1 -19.35 -4.17 3.66
CA MET A 1 -19.43 -4.20 5.14
C MET A 1 -18.42 -5.24 5.63
N PRO A 2 -17.61 -4.96 6.66
CA PRO A 2 -16.61 -5.92 7.11
C PRO A 2 -17.30 -7.16 7.74
N LEU A 3 -16.75 -8.35 7.48
CA LEU A 3 -17.27 -9.60 8.06
C LEU A 3 -16.96 -9.71 9.56
N VAL A 4 -15.84 -9.13 9.98
CA VAL A 4 -15.39 -9.02 11.37
C VAL A 4 -15.27 -7.54 11.69
N GLN A 5 -15.87 -7.10 12.78
CA GLN A 5 -15.78 -5.71 13.20
C GLN A 5 -14.33 -5.38 13.60
N PRO A 6 -13.72 -4.33 13.04
CA PRO A 6 -12.42 -3.84 13.49
C PRO A 6 -12.48 -3.47 14.97
N LEU A 7 -11.39 -3.71 15.71
CA LEU A 7 -11.26 -3.18 17.06
C LEU A 7 -11.12 -1.65 17.03
N ASP A 8 -11.54 -0.99 18.11
CA ASP A 8 -11.28 0.42 18.27
C ASP A 8 -9.78 0.69 18.40
N PRO A 9 -9.27 1.83 17.90
CA PRO A 9 -7.85 2.18 17.99
C PRO A 9 -7.33 2.26 19.44
N ASP A 10 -8.21 2.55 20.41
CA ASP A 10 -7.95 2.65 21.85
C ASP A 10 -8.25 1.35 22.62
N HIS A 11 -8.46 0.23 21.91
CA HIS A 11 -8.82 -1.04 22.55
C HIS A 11 -7.75 -1.57 23.52
N SER A 12 -6.47 -1.35 23.22
CA SER A 12 -5.35 -1.73 24.10
C SER A 12 -4.13 -0.84 23.85
N PRO A 13 -3.19 -0.72 24.80
CA PRO A 13 -1.97 0.07 24.62
C PRO A 13 -1.12 -0.37 23.42
N GLU A 14 -1.14 -1.65 23.05
CA GLU A 14 -0.46 -2.15 21.85
C GLU A 14 -1.17 -1.70 20.57
N THR A 15 -2.51 -1.70 20.57
CA THR A 15 -3.33 -1.27 19.44
C THR A 15 -3.24 0.23 19.23
N GLU A 16 -3.16 1.01 20.30
CA GLU A 16 -2.96 2.47 20.27
C GLU A 16 -1.62 2.83 19.60
N LYS A 17 -0.52 2.26 20.09
CA LYS A 17 0.82 2.47 19.51
C LYS A 17 0.88 2.10 18.03
N LEU A 18 0.16 1.05 17.65
CA LEU A 18 0.06 0.61 16.27
C LEU A 18 -0.75 1.59 15.42
N ALA A 19 -1.85 2.11 15.94
CA ALA A 19 -2.66 3.11 15.29
C ALA A 19 -1.89 4.43 15.10
N GLU A 20 -1.15 4.87 16.11
CA GLU A 20 -0.24 6.02 16.03
C GLU A 20 0.78 5.85 14.91
N PHE A 21 1.48 4.71 14.87
CA PHE A 21 2.46 4.41 13.83
C PHE A 21 1.88 4.52 12.41
N PHE A 22 0.68 3.98 12.18
CA PHE A 22 0.03 4.05 10.86
C PHE A 22 -0.59 5.42 10.57
N ASN A 23 -1.06 6.15 11.58
CA ASN A 23 -1.50 7.53 11.41
C ASN A 23 -0.36 8.43 10.93
N GLU A 24 0.84 8.26 11.49
CA GLU A 24 2.03 9.02 11.04
C GLU A 24 2.40 8.67 9.59
N THR A 25 2.47 7.38 9.26
CA THR A 25 2.96 6.93 7.94
C THR A 25 1.91 7.01 6.83
N LEU A 26 0.67 6.63 7.10
CA LEU A 26 -0.41 6.52 6.11
C LEU A 26 -1.54 7.55 6.31
N GLY A 27 -1.63 8.18 7.49
CA GLY A 27 -2.62 9.23 7.78
C GLY A 27 -3.91 8.67 8.37
N PHE A 28 -3.97 7.36 8.52
CA PHE A 28 -5.03 6.61 9.19
C PHE A 28 -4.52 5.21 9.51
N CYS A 29 -5.04 4.59 10.57
CA CYS A 29 -4.84 3.16 10.83
C CYS A 29 -5.79 2.32 9.95
N PRO A 30 -5.30 1.40 9.11
CA PRO A 30 -6.17 0.58 8.28
C PRO A 30 -7.06 -0.36 9.11
N ASN A 31 -8.36 -0.41 8.80
CA ASN A 31 -9.29 -1.35 9.43
C ASN A 31 -8.84 -2.81 9.35
N SER A 32 -8.07 -3.20 8.32
CA SER A 32 -7.51 -4.56 8.21
C SER A 32 -6.56 -4.87 9.37
N VAL A 33 -5.75 -3.90 9.80
CA VAL A 33 -4.82 -4.05 10.93
C VAL A 33 -5.60 -4.12 12.25
N LEU A 34 -6.56 -3.22 12.45
CA LEU A 34 -7.45 -3.24 13.62
C LEU A 34 -8.28 -4.53 13.70
N THR A 35 -8.62 -5.14 12.57
CA THR A 35 -9.26 -6.46 12.53
C THR A 35 -8.27 -7.57 12.86
N MET A 36 -7.02 -7.50 12.38
CA MET A 36 -5.99 -8.47 12.74
C MET A 36 -5.61 -8.42 14.23
N GLN A 37 -5.82 -7.29 14.91
CA GLN A 37 -5.55 -7.17 16.36
C GLN A 37 -6.42 -8.07 17.24
N HIS A 38 -7.51 -8.64 16.73
CA HIS A 38 -8.17 -9.77 17.40
C HIS A 38 -7.23 -10.97 17.64
N ARG A 39 -6.13 -11.06 16.87
CA ARG A 39 -5.02 -12.02 17.03
C ARG A 39 -3.67 -11.27 16.93
N PRO A 40 -3.18 -10.69 18.04
CA PRO A 40 -2.03 -9.78 18.02
C PRO A 40 -0.76 -10.35 17.36
N ALA A 41 -0.45 -11.64 17.58
CA ALA A 41 0.70 -12.29 16.96
C ALA A 41 0.63 -12.33 15.42
N ILE A 42 -0.58 -12.45 14.85
CA ILE A 42 -0.78 -12.41 13.39
C ILE A 42 -0.56 -10.99 12.87
N SER A 43 -1.15 -10.01 13.56
CA SER A 43 -0.99 -8.59 13.24
C SER A 43 0.48 -8.19 13.24
N GLU A 44 1.21 -8.52 14.31
CA GLU A 44 2.62 -8.23 14.46
C GLU A 44 3.47 -8.84 13.33
N ALA A 45 3.28 -10.12 13.03
CA ALA A 45 3.99 -10.78 11.94
C ALA A 45 3.71 -10.11 10.58
N PHE A 46 2.45 -9.76 10.31
CA PHE A 46 2.06 -9.07 9.09
C PHE A 46 2.69 -7.66 8.99
N ILE A 47 2.71 -6.90 10.08
CA ILE A 47 3.30 -5.56 10.13
C ILE A 47 4.80 -5.62 9.89
N ASN A 48 5.49 -6.59 10.50
CA ASN A 48 6.93 -6.76 10.30
C ASN A 48 7.25 -7.14 8.85
N LEU A 49 6.45 -8.00 8.23
CA LEU A 49 6.55 -8.27 6.79
C LEU A 49 6.33 -7.00 5.97
N ASN A 50 5.27 -6.22 6.26
CA ASN A 50 4.98 -4.99 5.55
C ASN A 50 6.14 -3.99 5.65
N LYS A 51 6.68 -3.78 6.85
CA LYS A 51 7.85 -2.93 7.09
C LYS A 51 9.03 -3.39 6.24
N ALA A 52 9.37 -4.68 6.29
CA ALA A 52 10.48 -5.25 5.52
C ALA A 52 10.31 -5.01 4.01
N VAL A 53 9.11 -5.20 3.47
CA VAL A 53 8.81 -4.92 2.05
C VAL A 53 8.93 -3.43 1.72
N MET A 54 8.53 -2.54 2.64
CA MET A 54 8.50 -1.10 2.41
C MET A 54 9.85 -0.41 2.57
N VAL A 55 10.83 -1.00 3.26
CA VAL A 55 12.21 -0.45 3.36
C VAL A 55 12.90 -0.39 1.99
N ASN A 56 13.43 0.78 1.63
CA ASN A 56 14.08 0.99 0.33
C ASN A 56 15.57 0.65 0.41
N GLU A 57 15.92 -0.58 0.02
CA GLU A 57 17.30 -1.10 -0.04
C GLU A 57 17.93 -0.94 -1.44
N GLY A 58 17.30 -0.23 -2.38
CA GLY A 58 17.79 -0.18 -3.76
C GLY A 58 16.97 0.70 -4.69
N ARG A 59 16.88 0.30 -5.97
CA ARG A 59 16.29 1.11 -7.05
C ARG A 59 14.77 1.23 -7.03
N VAL A 60 14.08 0.46 -6.20
CA VAL A 60 12.61 0.49 -6.12
C VAL A 60 12.20 1.53 -5.09
N THR A 61 11.73 2.68 -5.56
CA THR A 61 11.32 3.81 -4.72
C THR A 61 10.02 3.52 -3.97
N SER A 62 9.75 4.29 -2.91
CA SER A 62 8.50 4.18 -2.14
C SER A 62 7.26 4.31 -3.03
N ALA A 63 7.24 5.29 -3.95
CA ALA A 63 6.18 5.49 -4.92
C ALA A 63 6.02 4.26 -5.83
N LEU A 64 7.11 3.75 -6.39
CA LEU A 64 7.08 2.59 -7.29
C LEU A 64 6.54 1.33 -6.60
N LYS A 65 6.92 1.07 -5.34
CA LYS A 65 6.36 -0.05 -4.57
C LYS A 65 4.84 0.03 -4.42
N ARG A 66 4.32 1.24 -4.21
CA ARG A 66 2.88 1.48 -4.02
C ARG A 66 2.13 1.38 -5.34
N MET A 67 2.73 1.82 -6.44
CA MET A 67 2.21 1.56 -7.79
C MET A 67 2.15 0.06 -8.10
N ILE A 68 3.20 -0.70 -7.78
CA ILE A 68 3.18 -2.17 -7.93
C ILE A 68 2.08 -2.81 -7.07
N ALA A 69 1.92 -2.35 -5.82
CA ALA A 69 0.84 -2.81 -4.95
C ALA A 69 -0.54 -2.53 -5.54
N TRP A 70 -0.73 -1.38 -6.19
CA TRP A 70 -1.96 -1.04 -6.90
C TRP A 70 -2.20 -1.98 -8.07
N VAL A 71 -1.20 -2.23 -8.92
CA VAL A 71 -1.32 -3.13 -10.09
C VAL A 71 -1.69 -4.54 -9.66
N SER A 72 -1.03 -5.08 -8.63
CA SER A 72 -1.35 -6.40 -8.05
C SER A 72 -2.78 -6.45 -7.50
N SER A 73 -3.20 -5.38 -6.81
CA SER A 73 -4.56 -5.25 -6.28
C SER A 73 -5.61 -5.12 -7.38
N ASN A 74 -5.25 -4.51 -8.51
CA ASN A 74 -6.12 -4.38 -9.66
C ASN A 74 -6.31 -5.72 -10.37
N ALA A 75 -5.21 -6.43 -10.64
CA ALA A 75 -5.23 -7.76 -11.26
C ALA A 75 -6.04 -8.79 -10.44
N THR A 76 -6.04 -8.67 -9.11
CA THR A 76 -6.79 -9.56 -8.21
C THR A 76 -8.22 -9.08 -7.89
N GLY A 77 -8.61 -7.88 -8.34
CA GLY A 77 -9.93 -7.31 -8.08
C GLY A 77 -10.15 -6.78 -6.64
N CYS A 78 -9.09 -6.60 -5.85
CA CYS A 78 -9.20 -6.09 -4.47
C CYS A 78 -9.41 -4.56 -4.44
N ARG A 79 -10.65 -4.09 -4.46
CA ARG A 79 -10.99 -2.65 -4.40
C ARG A 79 -10.47 -1.94 -3.14
N TYR A 80 -10.46 -2.63 -1.99
CA TYR A 80 -9.92 -2.08 -0.74
C TYR A 80 -8.41 -1.82 -0.86
N CYS A 81 -7.68 -2.79 -1.40
CA CYS A 81 -6.24 -2.71 -1.59
C CYS A 81 -5.87 -1.65 -2.63
N GLN A 82 -6.65 -1.54 -3.72
CA GLN A 82 -6.48 -0.49 -4.74
C GLN A 82 -6.58 0.92 -4.12
N ALA A 83 -7.63 1.18 -3.34
CA ALA A 83 -7.84 2.49 -2.71
C ALA A 83 -6.68 2.87 -1.77
N HIS A 84 -6.17 1.91 -1.00
CA HIS A 84 -5.03 2.14 -0.12
C HIS A 84 -3.73 2.35 -0.89
N ALA A 85 -3.49 1.55 -1.94
CA ALA A 85 -2.26 1.62 -2.71
C ALA A 85 -2.15 2.93 -3.51
N ILE A 86 -3.22 3.39 -4.14
CA ILE A 86 -3.19 4.64 -4.94
C ILE A 86 -2.97 5.87 -4.06
N ARG A 87 -3.69 5.97 -2.94
CA ARG A 87 -3.55 7.07 -1.97
C ARG A 87 -2.16 7.09 -1.34
N ALA A 88 -1.61 5.91 -1.08
CA ALA A 88 -0.23 5.81 -0.62
C ALA A 88 0.74 6.24 -1.74
N ALA A 89 0.54 5.84 -2.99
CA ALA A 89 1.42 6.23 -4.10
C ALA A 89 1.50 7.75 -4.24
N GLU A 90 0.37 8.44 -4.24
CA GLU A 90 0.27 9.92 -4.23
C GLU A 90 1.10 10.53 -3.08
N ARG A 91 0.86 10.07 -1.85
CA ARG A 91 1.54 10.61 -0.65
C ARG A 91 3.06 10.45 -0.69
N TYR A 92 3.56 9.42 -1.38
CA TYR A 92 4.98 9.13 -1.50
C TYR A 92 5.60 9.65 -2.81
N GLY A 93 4.93 10.57 -3.50
CA GLY A 93 5.48 11.34 -4.61
C GLY A 93 5.35 10.68 -5.98
N ALA A 94 4.34 9.82 -6.19
CA ALA A 94 3.96 9.43 -7.55
C ALA A 94 3.32 10.62 -8.27
N GLU A 95 3.76 10.90 -9.50
CA GLU A 95 3.20 11.96 -10.33
C GLU A 95 1.80 11.60 -10.82
N GLN A 96 0.92 12.58 -10.99
CA GLN A 96 -0.46 12.34 -11.44
C GLN A 96 -0.51 11.57 -12.77
N GLU A 97 0.38 11.91 -13.71
CA GLU A 97 0.50 11.21 -14.99
C GLU A 97 0.80 9.72 -14.82
N GLN A 98 1.62 9.34 -13.83
CA GLN A 98 1.92 7.93 -13.55
C GLN A 98 0.70 7.19 -13.00
N LEU A 99 -0.07 7.86 -12.15
CA LEU A 99 -1.27 7.29 -11.53
C LEU A 99 -2.41 7.11 -12.55
N ASP A 100 -2.60 8.09 -13.42
CA ASP A 100 -3.61 8.03 -14.49
C ASP A 100 -3.30 6.94 -15.51
N ASN A 101 -2.01 6.66 -15.75
CA ASN A 101 -1.57 5.70 -16.76
C ASN A 101 -1.13 4.33 -16.19
N ILE A 102 -1.23 4.12 -14.89
CA ILE A 102 -0.69 2.92 -14.20
C ILE A 102 -1.23 1.59 -14.73
N TRP A 103 -2.46 1.58 -15.24
CA TRP A 103 -3.13 0.41 -15.81
C TRP A 103 -3.17 0.41 -17.32
N VAL A 104 -2.81 1.51 -17.97
CA VAL A 104 -2.92 1.63 -19.43
C VAL A 104 -2.03 0.54 -20.03
N PRO A 105 -2.61 -0.46 -20.72
CA PRO A 105 -1.82 -1.43 -21.43
C PRO A 105 -1.04 -0.62 -22.47
N HIS A 106 0.29 -0.68 -22.40
CA HIS A 106 1.13 -0.01 -23.37
C HIS A 106 0.59 -0.29 -24.79
N PRO A 107 0.27 0.72 -25.63
CA PRO A 107 0.66 0.58 -27.03
C PRO A 107 2.19 0.39 -27.01
N PRO A 108 2.73 -0.49 -27.87
CA PRO A 108 4.09 -0.99 -27.72
C PRO A 108 5.08 0.18 -27.60
N CYS A 109 5.98 0.12 -26.60
CA CYS A 109 7.09 1.04 -26.31
C CYS A 109 6.90 2.00 -25.11
N PHE A 110 7.15 1.50 -23.89
CA PHE A 110 7.59 2.39 -22.79
C PHE A 110 8.81 1.88 -22.02
N PHE A 111 9.41 0.76 -22.46
CA PHE A 111 10.68 0.28 -21.94
C PHE A 111 11.64 -0.02 -23.08
N ARG A 112 12.44 0.98 -23.47
CA ARG A 112 13.85 0.76 -23.83
C ARG A 112 14.62 2.07 -23.88
N SER A 113 15.74 2.07 -23.17
CA SER A 113 17.04 2.60 -23.62
C SER A 113 17.01 3.46 -24.90
N GLY A 114 16.83 4.77 -24.73
CA GLY A 114 17.48 5.79 -25.56
C GLY A 114 17.22 5.82 -27.07
N THR A 115 16.20 5.15 -27.62
CA THR A 115 15.87 5.28 -29.04
C THR A 115 14.36 5.24 -29.23
N CYS A 116 13.80 6.35 -29.72
CA CYS A 116 12.47 6.36 -30.34
C CYS A 116 12.49 5.36 -31.50
N CYS A 117 11.53 4.43 -31.51
CA CYS A 117 11.15 3.71 -32.72
C CYS A 117 10.22 4.60 -33.57
N PRO A 118 10.13 4.34 -34.89
CA PRO A 118 9.84 5.31 -35.96
C PRO A 118 8.46 5.95 -35.93
#